data_AF-A0A0Q1BQ45-F1
#
_entry.id   AF-A0A0Q1BQ45-F1
#
_cell.length_a   1.000
_cell.length_b   1.000
_cell.length_c   1.000
_cell.angle_alpha   90.00
_cell.angle_beta   90.00
_cell.angle_gamma   90.00
#
_symmetry.space_group_name_H-M   'P 1'
#
loop_
_entity.id
_entity.type
_entity.pdbx_description
1 polymer ?
#
loop_
_entity_poly.entity_id
_entity_poly.type
_entity_poly.pdbx_seq_one_letter_code
_entity_poly.pdbx_strand_id
1 'polypeptide(L)'
;MAALSGPPPDSDRPENGSRSWIVSGMDSSTAALIATNIGVLVLALYQQWDIGTVIWIYWCQSVIIGFFQFFRILSLRHFTTDDIRVNNAPVEPTRKTQRRLAGFFAVHYGFFHFVYLVFLWMAVPLGPEALNLVFSGALLFFLNHALSFALNYRRDAERQQSLGRVVAIPYARIIPMHIAVVFSFLFLSGFGLVLFMMLKTAADTVMHIAEHAEW
;
A
#
# COMPACT_ATOMS: atom_id res chain seq x y z
N MET A 1 39.74 11.31 -52.95
CA MET A 1 39.22 9.96 -52.69
C MET A 1 39.33 9.73 -51.19
N ALA A 2 38.19 9.53 -50.53
CA ALA A 2 38.00 9.53 -49.08
C ALA A 2 38.25 8.15 -48.46
N ALA A 3 38.73 8.10 -47.21
CA ALA A 3 38.27 7.13 -46.21
C ALA A 3 38.75 7.55 -44.81
N LEU A 4 37.78 7.72 -43.92
CA LEU A 4 37.88 8.11 -42.53
C LEU A 4 38.45 6.96 -41.69
N SER A 5 39.51 7.20 -40.92
CA SER A 5 39.95 6.27 -39.86
C SER A 5 39.09 6.50 -38.61
N GLY A 6 38.08 5.64 -38.42
CA GLY A 6 37.26 5.62 -37.20
C GLY A 6 38.05 5.22 -35.95
N PRO A 7 37.59 5.60 -34.75
CA PRO A 7 38.25 5.23 -33.50
C PRO A 7 38.15 3.72 -33.23
N PRO A 8 39.08 3.14 -32.43
CA PRO A 8 39.13 1.70 -32.16
C PRO A 8 37.88 1.22 -31.39
N PRO A 9 37.50 -0.07 -31.51
CA PRO A 9 36.33 -0.61 -30.84
C PRO A 9 36.54 -0.61 -29.32
N ASP A 10 35.64 0.09 -28.63
CA ASP A 10 35.49 0.16 -27.18
C ASP A 10 35.08 -1.23 -26.64
N SER A 11 36.05 -2.01 -26.14
CA SER A 11 35.85 -3.37 -25.64
C SER A 11 35.40 -3.47 -24.18
N ASP A 12 35.11 -2.35 -23.52
CA ASP A 12 34.79 -2.31 -22.08
C ASP A 12 33.40 -1.75 -21.77
N ARG A 13 32.40 -2.05 -22.61
CA ARG A 13 30.99 -1.85 -22.22
C ARG A 13 30.47 -3.09 -21.52
N PRO A 14 30.09 -3.03 -20.23
CA PRO A 14 29.37 -4.13 -19.62
C PRO A 14 28.06 -4.33 -20.38
N GLU A 15 27.95 -5.48 -21.06
CA GLU A 15 26.73 -5.95 -21.68
C GLU A 15 25.64 -6.04 -20.61
N ASN A 16 24.74 -5.07 -20.64
CA ASN A 16 23.31 -5.18 -20.38
C ASN A 16 22.85 -6.42 -19.58
N GLY A 17 23.17 -6.47 -18.29
CA GLY A 17 22.57 -7.40 -17.31
C GLY A 17 21.11 -7.08 -16.96
N SER A 18 20.39 -6.38 -17.83
CA SER A 18 19.08 -5.77 -17.54
C SER A 18 17.90 -6.60 -18.06
N ARG A 19 18.02 -7.93 -18.13
CA ARG A 19 16.95 -8.79 -18.70
C ARG A 19 16.71 -10.13 -18.00
N SER A 20 17.02 -10.29 -16.71
CA SER A 20 16.76 -11.57 -16.01
C SER A 20 15.92 -11.49 -14.72
N TRP A 21 15.20 -10.40 -14.45
CA TRP A 21 14.34 -10.32 -13.26
C TRP A 21 12.88 -10.73 -13.49
N ILE A 22 12.48 -11.04 -14.74
CA ILE A 22 11.07 -11.24 -15.10
C ILE A 22 10.60 -12.71 -15.06
N VAL A 23 11.48 -13.71 -14.94
CA VAL A 23 11.02 -15.11 -14.89
C VAL A 23 11.75 -15.90 -13.81
N SER A 24 11.45 -15.58 -12.54
CA SER A 24 11.63 -16.57 -11.48
C SER A 24 10.33 -17.39 -11.44
N GLY A 25 10.40 -18.69 -11.72
CA GLY A 25 9.27 -19.60 -11.54
C GLY A 25 8.69 -19.47 -10.13
N MET A 26 7.39 -19.77 -9.95
CA MET A 26 6.73 -19.69 -8.64
C MET A 26 7.61 -20.35 -7.58
N ASP A 27 8.15 -19.56 -6.66
CA ASP A 27 8.78 -20.11 -5.48
C ASP A 27 7.68 -20.82 -4.66
N SER A 28 8.08 -21.86 -3.91
CA SER A 28 7.14 -22.67 -3.12
C SER A 28 6.27 -21.79 -2.19
N SER A 29 6.81 -20.64 -1.76
CA SER A 29 6.10 -19.66 -0.94
C SER A 29 4.96 -18.95 -1.67
N THR A 30 5.16 -18.52 -2.94
CA THR A 30 4.11 -17.91 -3.76
C THR A 30 3.04 -18.93 -4.14
N ALA A 31 3.42 -20.17 -4.46
CA ALA A 31 2.46 -21.22 -4.78
C ALA A 31 1.57 -21.56 -3.58
N ALA A 32 2.15 -21.69 -2.37
CA ALA A 32 1.40 -21.90 -1.14
C ALA A 32 0.46 -20.73 -0.82
N LEU A 33 0.90 -19.49 -1.06
CA LEU A 33 0.08 -18.29 -0.89
C LEU A 33 -1.14 -18.29 -1.83
N ILE A 34 -0.93 -18.60 -3.11
CA ILE A 34 -2.01 -18.69 -4.10
C ILE A 34 -3.00 -19.79 -3.71
N ALA A 35 -2.51 -20.99 -3.38
CA ALA A 35 -3.35 -22.11 -2.98
C ALA A 35 -4.19 -21.78 -1.74
N THR A 36 -3.60 -21.10 -0.76
CA THR A 36 -4.31 -20.68 0.47
C THR A 36 -5.40 -19.67 0.15
N ASN A 37 -5.12 -18.66 -0.68
CA ASN A 37 -6.13 -17.66 -1.07
C ASN A 37 -7.28 -18.28 -1.87
N ILE A 38 -6.99 -19.21 -2.79
CA ILE A 38 -8.03 -19.94 -3.53
C ILE A 38 -8.87 -20.82 -2.59
N GLY A 39 -8.23 -21.53 -1.65
CA GLY A 39 -8.93 -22.33 -0.65
C GLY A 39 -9.88 -21.49 0.21
N VAL A 40 -9.44 -20.31 0.66
CA VAL A 40 -10.28 -19.36 1.42
C VAL A 40 -11.44 -18.86 0.56
N LEU A 41 -11.20 -18.55 -0.72
CA LEU A 41 -12.27 -18.14 -1.64
C LEU A 41 -13.33 -19.23 -1.82
N VAL A 42 -12.91 -20.48 -2.08
CA VAL A 42 -13.84 -21.62 -2.22
C VAL A 42 -14.63 -21.84 -0.94
N LEU A 43 -13.99 -21.73 0.22
CA LEU A 43 -14.64 -21.88 1.52
C LEU A 43 -15.66 -20.77 1.76
N ALA A 44 -15.32 -19.53 1.44
CA ALA A 44 -16.22 -18.39 1.59
C ALA A 44 -17.46 -18.52 0.70
N LEU A 45 -17.29 -19.01 -0.53
CA LEU A 45 -18.41 -19.28 -1.45
C LEU A 45 -19.27 -20.45 -0.95
N TYR A 46 -18.66 -21.52 -0.45
CA TYR A 46 -19.38 -22.69 0.06
C TYR A 46 -20.18 -22.35 1.33
N GLN A 47 -19.59 -21.59 2.25
CA GLN A 47 -20.21 -21.20 3.51
C GLN A 47 -21.08 -19.93 3.41
N GLN A 48 -21.23 -19.37 2.21
CA GLN A 48 -22.02 -18.15 1.97
C GLN A 48 -21.63 -17.03 2.94
N TRP A 49 -20.32 -16.79 3.10
CA TRP A 49 -19.83 -15.77 4.01
C TRP A 49 -20.49 -14.43 3.70
N ASP A 50 -20.99 -13.78 4.75
CA ASP A 50 -21.52 -12.44 4.62
C ASP A 50 -20.42 -11.50 4.13
N ILE A 51 -20.62 -10.98 2.91
CA ILE A 51 -19.63 -10.14 2.24
C ILE A 51 -19.32 -8.90 3.06
N GLY A 52 -20.29 -8.40 3.82
CA GLY A 52 -20.11 -7.25 4.70
C GLY A 52 -19.09 -7.53 5.79
N THR A 53 -19.27 -8.62 6.52
CA THR A 53 -18.36 -9.09 7.56
C THR A 53 -16.94 -9.28 7.03
N VAL A 54 -16.79 -9.86 5.83
CA VAL A 54 -15.49 -10.04 5.19
C VAL A 54 -14.83 -8.70 4.89
N ILE A 55 -15.55 -7.76 4.28
CA ILE A 55 -15.02 -6.43 3.95
C ILE A 55 -14.55 -5.68 5.22
N TRP A 56 -15.30 -5.78 6.32
CA TRP A 56 -14.91 -5.19 7.60
C TRP A 56 -13.63 -5.82 8.19
N ILE A 57 -13.49 -7.14 8.10
CA ILE A 57 -12.25 -7.84 8.51
C ILE A 57 -11.05 -7.36 7.69
N TYR A 58 -11.18 -7.26 6.37
CA TYR A 58 -10.11 -6.77 5.49
C TYR A 58 -9.80 -5.28 5.71
N TRP A 59 -10.80 -4.46 6.00
CA TRP A 59 -10.60 -3.06 6.39
C TRP A 59 -9.76 -2.97 7.67
N CYS A 60 -10.12 -3.70 8.73
CA CYS A 60 -9.36 -3.78 9.98
C CYS A 60 -7.93 -4.24 9.72
N GLN A 61 -7.75 -5.31 8.93
CA GLN A 61 -6.44 -5.83 8.56
C GLN A 61 -5.58 -4.75 7.89
N SER A 62 -6.14 -3.98 6.96
CA SER A 62 -5.45 -2.90 6.27
C SER A 62 -5.01 -1.79 7.23
N VAL A 63 -5.89 -1.34 8.14
CA VAL A 63 -5.54 -0.37 9.20
C VAL A 63 -4.39 -0.87 10.06
N ILE A 64 -4.45 -2.13 10.49
CA ILE A 64 -3.39 -2.77 11.30
C ILE A 64 -2.06 -2.79 10.54
N ILE A 65 -2.07 -3.16 9.26
CA ILE A 65 -0.87 -3.15 8.41
C ILE A 65 -0.29 -1.74 8.33
N GLY A 66 -1.13 -0.72 8.09
CA GLY A 66 -0.72 0.68 8.06
C GLY A 66 -0.08 1.12 9.38
N PHE A 67 -0.70 0.77 10.51
CA PHE A 67 -0.18 1.05 11.84
C PHE A 67 1.24 0.49 12.04
N PHE A 68 1.44 -0.80 11.80
CA PHE A 68 2.77 -1.41 11.94
C PHE A 68 3.77 -0.89 10.90
N GLN A 69 3.31 -0.58 9.69
CA GLN A 69 4.18 0.01 8.67
C GLN A 69 4.67 1.39 9.08
N PHE A 70 3.83 2.22 9.71
CA PHE A 70 4.25 3.53 10.22
C PHE A 70 5.42 3.39 11.20
N PHE A 71 5.33 2.47 12.18
CA PHE A 71 6.44 2.21 13.10
C PHE A 71 7.66 1.60 12.41
N ARG A 72 7.44 0.74 11.40
CA ARG A 72 8.52 0.17 10.59
C ARG A 72 9.29 1.24 9.83
N ILE A 73 8.59 2.21 9.24
CA ILE A 73 9.23 3.35 8.55
C ILE A 73 10.09 4.12 9.54
N LEU A 74 9.59 4.38 10.76
CA LEU A 74 10.34 5.10 11.80
C LEU A 74 11.52 4.32 12.38
N SER A 75 11.46 2.98 12.39
CA SER A 75 12.49 2.13 12.97
C SER A 75 13.70 1.90 12.07
N LEU A 76 13.62 2.23 10.77
CA LEU A 76 14.76 2.08 9.85
C LEU A 76 15.96 2.90 10.33
N ARG A 77 17.13 2.27 10.41
CA ARG A 77 18.40 2.93 10.75
C ARG A 77 19.21 3.26 9.51
N HIS A 78 19.18 2.38 8.51
CA HIS A 78 19.86 2.54 7.25
C HIS A 78 18.84 2.54 6.11
N PHE A 79 18.69 3.66 5.42
CA PHE A 79 17.78 3.79 4.29
C PHE A 79 18.36 4.68 3.20
N THR A 80 17.94 4.42 1.97
CA THR A 80 18.24 5.29 0.82
C THR A 80 16.97 5.97 0.31
N THR A 81 17.16 7.02 -0.46
CA THR A 81 16.09 7.84 -1.04
C THR A 81 16.21 7.93 -2.56
N ASP A 82 16.96 7.01 -3.17
CA ASP A 82 17.30 7.02 -4.59
C ASP A 82 16.05 6.94 -5.49
N ASP A 83 14.99 6.27 -5.00
CA ASP A 83 13.70 6.14 -5.66
C ASP A 83 12.79 7.38 -5.47
N ILE A 84 13.24 8.42 -4.75
CA ILE A 84 12.46 9.62 -4.43
C ILE A 84 13.15 10.85 -5.02
N ARG A 85 12.42 11.57 -5.87
CA ARG A 85 12.84 12.86 -6.44
C ARG A 85 11.79 13.93 -6.18
N VAL A 86 12.24 15.12 -5.81
CA VAL A 86 11.39 16.32 -5.67
C VAL A 86 11.98 17.38 -6.59
N ASN A 87 11.18 17.92 -7.51
CA ASN A 87 11.63 18.86 -8.55
C ASN A 87 12.85 18.34 -9.35
N ASN A 88 12.83 17.03 -9.68
CA ASN A 88 13.92 16.31 -10.36
C ASN A 88 15.26 16.27 -9.61
N ALA A 89 15.32 16.79 -8.37
CA ALA A 89 16.48 16.70 -7.50
C ALA A 89 16.38 15.47 -6.58
N PRO A 90 17.51 14.80 -6.29
CA PRO A 90 17.54 13.71 -5.33
C PRO A 90 17.26 14.23 -3.92
N VAL A 91 16.45 13.49 -3.16
CA VAL A 91 16.17 13.83 -1.76
C VAL A 91 17.26 13.24 -0.87
N GLU A 92 17.78 13.99 0.09
CA GLU A 92 18.78 13.45 1.02
C GLU A 92 18.16 12.44 2.02
N PRO A 93 18.84 11.31 2.29
CA PRO A 93 18.39 10.27 3.21
C PRO A 93 18.59 10.67 4.68
N THR A 94 17.95 11.76 5.10
CA THR A 94 18.04 12.27 6.47
C THR A 94 16.91 11.76 7.37
N ARG A 95 17.14 11.75 8.68
CA ARG A 95 16.09 11.47 9.68
C ARG A 95 14.89 12.42 9.58
N LYS A 96 15.12 13.65 9.13
CA LYS A 96 14.07 14.65 8.90
C LYS A 96 13.17 14.22 7.75
N THR A 97 13.76 13.79 6.62
CA THR A 97 13.03 13.22 5.47
C THR A 97 12.20 12.01 5.89
N GLN A 98 12.80 11.07 6.62
CA GLN A 98 12.12 9.87 7.13
C GLN A 98 10.88 10.20 7.97
N ARG A 99 11.00 11.09 8.95
CA ARG A 99 9.87 11.47 9.82
C ARG A 99 8.77 12.20 9.04
N ARG A 100 9.14 13.06 8.09
CA ARG A 100 8.18 13.73 7.21
C ARG A 100 7.40 12.73 6.35
N LEU A 101 8.09 11.78 5.73
CA LEU A 101 7.44 10.73 4.94
C LEU A 101 6.59 9.80 5.79
N ALA A 102 7.04 9.44 7.00
CA ALA A 102 6.22 8.67 7.93
C ALA A 102 4.95 9.43 8.35
N GLY A 103 5.07 10.73 8.63
CA GLY A 103 3.93 11.59 8.96
C GLY A 103 2.95 11.74 7.79
N PHE A 104 3.48 12.01 6.58
CA PHE A 104 2.68 12.03 5.35
C PHE A 104 1.95 10.69 5.15
N PHE A 105 2.66 9.56 5.30
CA PHE A 105 2.07 8.24 5.21
C PHE A 105 0.94 8.07 6.23
N ALA A 106 1.15 8.39 7.51
CA ALA A 106 0.12 8.24 8.53
C ALA A 106 -1.14 9.07 8.24
N VAL A 107 -0.96 10.34 7.85
CA VAL A 107 -2.07 11.24 7.54
C VAL A 107 -2.79 10.78 6.28
N HIS A 108 -2.08 10.56 5.19
CA HIS A 108 -2.66 10.21 3.89
C HIS A 108 -3.31 8.81 3.95
N TYR A 109 -2.58 7.80 4.43
CA TYR A 109 -3.11 6.44 4.58
C TYR A 109 -4.29 6.39 5.55
N GLY A 110 -4.19 7.08 6.70
CA GLY A 110 -5.25 7.15 7.69
C GLY A 110 -6.51 7.86 7.17
N PHE A 111 -6.34 8.95 6.43
CA PHE A 111 -7.44 9.69 5.82
C PHE A 111 -8.28 8.82 4.88
N PHE A 112 -7.66 8.05 3.99
CA PHE A 112 -8.41 7.14 3.11
C PHE A 112 -9.13 6.04 3.89
N HIS A 113 -8.51 5.49 4.94
CA HIS A 113 -9.17 4.48 5.77
C HIS A 113 -10.35 5.06 6.56
N PHE A 114 -10.25 6.31 7.00
CA PHE A 114 -11.35 7.02 7.64
C PHE A 114 -12.51 7.27 6.66
N VAL A 115 -12.21 7.71 5.43
CA VAL A 115 -13.23 7.86 4.37
C VAL A 115 -13.92 6.53 4.10
N TYR A 116 -13.19 5.42 4.06
CA TYR A 116 -13.79 4.08 3.96
C TYR A 116 -14.62 3.68 5.15
N LEU A 117 -14.21 4.03 6.36
CA LEU A 117 -15.00 3.76 7.54
C LEU A 117 -16.40 4.39 7.41
N VAL A 118 -16.48 5.64 6.94
CA VAL A 118 -17.75 6.33 6.70
C VAL A 118 -18.58 5.57 5.65
N PHE A 119 -17.98 5.17 4.53
CA PHE A 119 -18.69 4.43 3.48
C PHE A 119 -19.18 3.06 3.97
N LEU A 120 -18.33 2.30 4.65
CA LEU A 120 -18.69 0.99 5.19
C LEU A 120 -19.78 1.10 6.24
N TRP A 121 -19.71 2.10 7.12
CA TRP A 121 -20.74 2.35 8.12
C TRP A 121 -22.11 2.61 7.49
N MET A 122 -22.15 3.34 6.38
CA MET A 122 -23.40 3.67 5.68
C MET A 122 -23.92 2.54 4.78
N ALA A 123 -23.04 1.82 4.09
CA ALA A 123 -23.41 0.85 3.07
C ALA A 123 -23.46 -0.60 3.58
N VAL A 124 -22.76 -0.90 4.69
CA VAL A 124 -22.52 -2.25 5.19
C VAL A 124 -22.69 -2.29 6.71
N PRO A 125 -23.92 -2.09 7.24
CA PRO A 125 -24.16 -2.13 8.68
C PRO A 125 -23.87 -3.53 9.25
N LEU A 126 -23.15 -3.60 10.36
CA LEU A 126 -22.82 -4.85 11.04
C LEU A 126 -23.86 -5.21 12.11
N GLY A 127 -24.30 -6.46 12.10
CA GLY A 127 -25.04 -7.04 13.23
C GLY A 127 -24.11 -7.39 14.41
N PRO A 128 -24.67 -7.62 15.62
CA PRO A 128 -23.88 -7.96 16.81
C PRO A 128 -23.00 -9.21 16.66
N GLU A 129 -23.48 -10.24 15.97
CA GLU A 129 -22.72 -11.47 15.73
C GLU A 129 -21.52 -11.24 14.81
N ALA A 130 -21.70 -10.40 13.78
CA ALA A 130 -20.64 -10.02 12.86
C ALA A 130 -19.56 -9.18 13.57
N LEU A 131 -19.93 -8.31 14.51
CA LEU A 131 -18.96 -7.55 15.32
C LEU A 131 -17.98 -8.46 16.05
N ASN A 132 -18.46 -9.53 16.70
CA ASN A 132 -17.58 -10.46 17.41
C ASN A 132 -16.57 -11.13 16.47
N LEU A 133 -17.01 -11.51 15.27
CA LEU A 133 -16.13 -12.11 14.27
C LEU A 133 -15.12 -11.09 13.72
N VAL A 134 -15.55 -9.85 13.45
CA VAL A 134 -14.68 -8.75 13.03
C VAL A 134 -13.62 -8.44 14.09
N PHE A 135 -14.01 -8.31 15.36
CA PHE A 135 -13.06 -8.06 16.46
C PHE A 135 -12.09 -9.22 16.66
N SER A 136 -12.57 -10.46 16.60
CA SER A 136 -11.71 -11.65 16.73
C SER A 136 -10.72 -11.74 15.58
N GLY A 137 -11.17 -11.51 14.34
CA GLY A 137 -10.32 -11.46 13.15
C GLY A 137 -9.29 -10.33 13.24
N ALA A 138 -9.72 -9.12 13.61
CA ALA A 138 -8.85 -7.97 13.81
C ALA A 138 -7.78 -8.25 14.88
N LEU A 139 -8.15 -8.86 16.00
CA LEU A 139 -7.22 -9.25 17.06
C LEU A 139 -6.19 -10.27 16.56
N LEU A 140 -6.63 -11.31 15.85
CA LEU A 140 -5.72 -12.31 15.27
C LEU A 140 -4.73 -11.67 14.28
N PHE A 141 -5.23 -10.79 13.39
CA PHE A 141 -4.36 -10.06 12.47
C PHE A 141 -3.39 -9.12 13.19
N PHE A 142 -3.85 -8.46 14.25
CA PHE A 142 -3.02 -7.59 15.07
C PHE A 142 -1.91 -8.37 15.76
N LEU A 143 -2.23 -9.48 16.42
CA LEU A 143 -1.25 -10.35 17.09
C LEU A 143 -0.24 -10.90 16.08
N ASN A 144 -0.70 -11.38 14.92
CA ASN A 144 0.18 -11.87 13.86
C ASN A 144 1.15 -10.79 13.37
N HIS A 145 0.66 -9.57 13.13
CA HIS A 145 1.52 -8.46 12.72
C HIS A 145 2.43 -7.97 13.84
N ALA A 146 1.97 -7.97 15.09
CA ALA A 146 2.77 -7.60 16.26
C ALA A 146 3.95 -8.57 16.44
N LEU A 147 3.70 -9.88 16.34
CA LEU A 147 4.73 -10.91 16.41
C LEU A 147 5.71 -10.79 15.23
N SER A 148 5.20 -10.65 14.01
CA SER A 148 6.04 -10.47 12.83
C SER A 148 6.90 -9.20 12.93
N PHE A 149 6.33 -8.10 13.41
CA PHE A 149 7.05 -6.86 13.64
C PHE A 149 8.14 -7.05 14.70
N ALA A 150 7.81 -7.64 15.85
CA ALA A 150 8.78 -7.86 16.93
C ALA A 150 9.95 -8.77 16.51
N LEU A 151 9.67 -9.88 15.83
CA LEU A 151 10.68 -10.84 15.38
C LEU A 151 11.58 -10.27 14.28
N ASN A 152 11.02 -9.49 13.37
CA ASN A 152 11.76 -8.93 12.24
C ASN A 152 12.33 -7.53 12.52
N TYR A 153 12.00 -6.91 13.66
CA TYR A 153 12.34 -5.52 13.99
C TYR A 153 13.81 -5.20 13.79
N ARG A 154 14.71 -6.00 14.39
CA ARG A 154 16.16 -5.77 14.30
C ARG A 154 16.67 -5.92 12.88
N ARG A 155 16.27 -7.01 12.21
CA ARG A 155 16.67 -7.31 10.84
C ARG A 155 16.24 -6.21 9.87
N ASP A 156 15.01 -5.75 9.99
CA ASP A 156 14.45 -4.71 9.13
C ASP A 156 15.04 -3.33 9.45
N ALA A 157 15.35 -3.05 10.73
CA ALA A 157 15.99 -1.79 11.13
C ALA A 157 17.43 -1.66 10.62
N GLU A 158 18.18 -2.77 10.56
CA GLU A 158 19.59 -2.81 10.16
C GLU A 158 19.80 -2.99 8.65
N ARG A 159 18.81 -3.55 7.95
CA ARG A 159 18.88 -3.72 6.49
C ARG A 159 18.81 -2.37 5.79
N GLN A 160 19.67 -2.15 4.80
CA GLN A 160 19.56 -1.01 3.90
C GLN A 160 18.34 -1.18 2.98
N GLN A 161 17.34 -0.29 3.11
CA GLN A 161 16.13 -0.32 2.31
C GLN A 161 15.86 1.03 1.65
N SER A 162 15.25 1.03 0.47
CA SER A 162 14.72 2.26 -0.13
C SER A 162 13.50 2.74 0.65
N LEU A 163 13.57 3.96 1.15
CA LEU A 163 12.49 4.60 1.91
C LEU A 163 11.22 4.74 1.05
N GLY A 164 11.38 5.07 -0.23
CA GLY A 164 10.25 5.21 -1.16
C GLY A 164 9.51 3.89 -1.33
N ARG A 165 10.23 2.80 -1.52
CA ARG A 165 9.64 1.47 -1.64
C ARG A 165 8.94 1.03 -0.35
N VAL A 166 9.57 1.26 0.80
CA VAL A 166 8.99 0.90 2.11
C VAL A 166 7.69 1.66 2.36
N VAL A 167 7.61 2.94 2.01
CA VAL A 167 6.38 3.73 2.12
C VAL A 167 5.33 3.28 1.09
N ALA A 168 5.73 2.83 -0.09
CA ALA A 168 4.81 2.42 -1.17
C ALA A 168 4.12 1.05 -0.96
N ILE A 169 4.77 0.09 -0.28
CA ILE A 169 4.27 -1.30 -0.14
C ILE A 169 2.81 -1.40 0.35
N PRO A 170 2.36 -0.67 1.38
CA PRO A 170 0.98 -0.78 1.87
C PRO A 170 -0.06 -0.38 0.83
N TYR A 171 0.26 0.53 -0.09
CA TYR A 171 -0.69 1.04 -1.09
C TYR A 171 -1.15 -0.05 -2.06
N ALA A 172 -0.27 -0.99 -2.41
CA ALA A 172 -0.63 -2.14 -3.24
C ALA A 172 -1.77 -2.98 -2.63
N ARG A 173 -1.90 -2.99 -1.29
CA ARG A 173 -2.97 -3.69 -0.57
C ARG A 173 -4.26 -2.88 -0.45
N ILE A 174 -4.21 -1.56 -0.61
CA ILE A 174 -5.41 -0.72 -0.61
C ILE A 174 -6.12 -0.77 -1.97
N ILE A 175 -5.44 -1.12 -3.07
CA ILE A 175 -6.05 -1.18 -4.40
C ILE A 175 -7.25 -2.14 -4.44
N PRO A 176 -7.17 -3.39 -3.95
CA PRO A 176 -8.34 -4.27 -3.85
C PRO A 176 -9.49 -3.67 -3.04
N MET A 177 -9.18 -2.98 -1.92
CA MET A 177 -10.19 -2.31 -1.10
C MET A 177 -10.83 -1.11 -1.81
N HIS A 178 -10.05 -0.28 -2.52
CA HIS A 178 -10.55 0.81 -3.36
C HIS A 178 -11.55 0.25 -4.36
N ILE A 179 -11.17 -0.80 -5.08
CA ILE A 179 -12.03 -1.42 -6.09
C ILE A 179 -13.30 -1.95 -5.42
N ALA A 180 -13.20 -2.73 -4.35
CA ALA A 180 -14.36 -3.30 -3.66
C ALA A 180 -15.33 -2.21 -3.16
N VAL A 181 -14.84 -1.20 -2.43
CA VAL A 181 -15.68 -0.11 -1.89
C VAL A 181 -16.29 0.73 -3.01
N VAL A 182 -15.53 1.08 -4.04
CA VAL A 182 -16.04 1.86 -5.18
C VAL A 182 -17.08 1.07 -5.96
N PHE A 183 -16.86 -0.22 -6.23
CA PHE A 183 -17.84 -1.08 -6.90
C PHE A 183 -19.10 -1.27 -6.05
N SER A 184 -18.96 -1.58 -4.76
CA SER A 184 -20.11 -1.69 -3.85
C SER A 184 -20.90 -0.37 -3.82
N PHE A 185 -20.22 0.77 -3.76
CA PHE A 185 -20.89 2.06 -3.61
C PHE A 185 -21.52 2.59 -4.90
N LEU A 186 -20.86 2.42 -6.06
CA LEU A 186 -21.37 2.84 -7.37
C LEU A 186 -22.56 2.01 -7.84
N PHE A 187 -22.54 0.69 -7.63
CA PHE A 187 -23.56 -0.21 -8.16
C PHE A 187 -24.70 -0.48 -7.18
N LEU A 188 -24.50 -0.27 -5.87
CA LEU A 188 -25.54 -0.53 -4.86
C LEU A 188 -26.21 0.74 -4.31
N SER A 189 -25.72 1.96 -4.61
CA SER A 189 -26.32 3.19 -4.05
C SER A 189 -26.18 4.45 -4.92
N GLY A 190 -27.26 5.26 -5.04
CA GLY A 190 -27.20 6.59 -5.66
C GLY A 190 -26.50 7.67 -4.81
N PHE A 191 -26.42 7.46 -3.50
CA PHE A 191 -25.66 8.29 -2.56
C PHE A 191 -24.14 8.23 -2.82
N GLY A 192 -23.72 7.06 -3.33
CA GLY A 192 -22.55 6.77 -4.15
C GLY A 192 -21.83 7.98 -4.77
N LEU A 193 -22.50 8.40 -5.83
CA LEU A 193 -22.03 9.40 -6.75
C LEU A 193 -21.97 10.78 -6.10
N VAL A 194 -22.93 11.12 -5.23
CA VAL A 194 -23.02 12.43 -4.59
C VAL A 194 -21.84 12.67 -3.64
N LEU A 195 -21.50 11.69 -2.80
CA LEU A 195 -20.37 11.81 -1.88
C LEU A 195 -19.02 11.79 -2.62
N PHE A 196 -18.87 10.99 -3.67
CA PHE A 196 -17.69 11.05 -4.55
C PHE A 196 -17.52 12.45 -5.16
N MET A 197 -18.59 13.01 -5.72
CA MET A 197 -18.55 14.35 -6.32
C MET A 197 -18.18 15.41 -5.29
N MET A 198 -18.70 15.34 -4.05
CA MET A 198 -18.31 16.26 -2.98
C MET A 198 -16.83 16.15 -2.60
N LEU A 199 -16.30 14.94 -2.40
CA LEU A 199 -14.88 14.73 -2.09
C LEU A 199 -13.98 15.18 -3.23
N LYS A 200 -14.36 14.89 -4.48
CA LYS A 200 -13.65 15.38 -5.66
C LYS A 200 -13.61 16.90 -5.68
N THR A 201 -14.75 17.57 -5.51
CA THR A 201 -14.80 19.04 -5.48
C THR A 201 -13.93 19.62 -4.37
N ALA A 202 -13.92 19.00 -3.19
CA ALA A 202 -13.03 19.41 -2.10
C ALA A 202 -11.55 19.25 -2.47
N ALA A 203 -11.16 18.11 -3.06
CA ALA A 203 -9.80 17.86 -3.50
C ALA A 203 -9.36 18.85 -4.59
N ASP A 204 -10.19 19.07 -5.61
CA ASP A 204 -9.93 20.04 -6.68
C ASP A 204 -9.75 21.46 -6.11
N THR A 205 -10.58 21.84 -5.13
CA THR A 205 -10.48 23.16 -4.47
C THR A 205 -9.18 23.30 -3.67
N VAL A 206 -8.80 22.26 -2.92
CA VAL A 206 -7.54 22.27 -2.15
C VAL A 206 -6.33 22.35 -3.09
N MET A 207 -6.33 21.60 -4.20
CA MET A 207 -5.26 21.67 -5.19
C MET A 207 -5.19 23.06 -5.83
N HIS A 208 -6.33 23.64 -6.22
CA HIS A 208 -6.38 25.00 -6.77
C HIS A 208 -5.81 26.03 -5.78
N ILE A 209 -6.19 25.97 -4.48
CA ILE A 209 -5.64 26.87 -3.46
C ILE A 209 -4.15 26.66 -3.24
N ALA A 210 -3.67 25.41 -3.22
CA ALA A 210 -2.26 25.09 -3.03
C ALA A 210 -1.41 25.62 -4.21
N GLU A 211 -1.88 25.48 -5.44
CA GLU A 211 -1.22 26.03 -6.63
C GLU A 211 -1.16 27.56 -6.62
N HIS A 212 -2.19 28.25 -6.12
CA HIS A 212 -2.20 29.72 -6.00
C HIS A 212 -1.47 30.26 -4.76
N ALA A 213 -1.12 29.41 -3.79
CA ALA A 213 -0.36 29.80 -2.61
C ALA A 213 1.17 29.76 -2.84
N GLU A 214 1.63 29.16 -3.95
CA GLU A 214 3.04 29.09 -4.34
C GLU A 214 3.48 30.20 -5.32
N TRP A 215 2.65 31.24 -5.50
CA TRP A 215 2.94 32.46 -6.27
C TRP A 215 3.12 33.69 -5.37
#